data_AF-C7Z184-F1
#
_entry.id   AF-C7Z184-F1
#
_cell.length_a   1.000
_cell.length_b   1.000
_cell.length_c   1.000
_cell.angle_alpha   90.00
_cell.angle_beta   90.00
_cell.angle_gamma   90.00
#
_symmetry.space_group_name_H-M   'P 1'
#
loop_
_entity.id
_entity.type
_entity.pdbx_description
1 polymer ?
#
loop_
_entity_poly.entity_id
_entity_poly.type
_entity_poly.pdbx_seq_one_letter_code
_entity_poly.pdbx_strand_id
1 'polypeptide(L)'
;MDHVKTVSNSIQIANGVLATLTVNAEKMKTALDPFMLATNVTDYLVRKGVPFRETHHIGPMCGQIKAIDERFEEDIADVFNYETSVESRSAKGGTSKATVLEQIEVLRKMLAGTL
;
A
#
# COMPACT_ATOMS: atom_id res chain seq x y z
N MET A 1 10.08 11.36 38.63
CA MET A 1 10.20 9.90 38.53
C MET A 1 10.87 9.56 37.20
N ASP A 2 11.66 8.47 37.15
CA ASP A 2 12.51 8.11 36.01
C ASP A 2 11.75 8.02 34.67
N HIS A 3 10.59 7.36 34.65
CA HIS A 3 9.75 7.19 33.45
C HIS A 3 9.35 8.51 32.76
N VAL A 4 9.08 9.58 33.52
CA VAL A 4 8.74 10.89 32.93
C VAL A 4 9.91 11.46 32.13
N LYS A 5 11.13 11.34 32.69
CA LYS A 5 12.35 11.82 32.02
C LYS A 5 12.63 11.01 30.76
N THR A 6 12.51 9.68 30.86
CA THR A 6 12.74 8.78 29.73
C THR A 6 11.79 9.08 28.58
N VAL A 7 10.47 9.15 28.83
CA VAL A 7 9.48 9.44 27.78
C VAL A 7 9.70 10.80 27.14
N SER A 8 9.95 11.84 27.94
CA SER A 8 10.22 13.19 27.43
C SER A 8 11.42 13.21 26.49
N ASN A 9 12.52 12.59 26.91
CA ASN A 9 13.75 12.53 26.11
C ASN A 9 13.55 11.70 24.83
N SER A 10 12.88 10.55 24.94
CA SER A 10 12.61 9.68 23.78
C SER A 10 11.78 10.40 22.71
N ILE A 11 10.75 11.15 23.10
CA ILE A 11 9.91 11.91 22.13
C ILE A 11 10.72 13.01 21.46
N GLN A 12 11.57 13.74 22.21
CA GLN A 12 12.43 14.79 21.64
C GLN A 12 13.42 14.22 20.63
N ILE A 13 14.04 13.08 20.95
CA ILE A 13 14.96 12.39 20.03
C ILE A 13 14.21 11.90 18.79
N ALA A 14 13.05 11.25 18.97
CA ALA A 14 12.24 10.76 17.84
C ALA A 14 11.83 11.91 16.90
N ASN A 15 11.44 13.06 17.46
CA ASN A 15 11.12 14.25 16.67
C ASN A 15 12.34 14.73 15.85
N GLY A 16 13.52 14.77 16.47
CA GLY A 16 14.76 15.11 15.77
C GLY A 16 15.06 14.14 14.62
N VAL A 17 14.99 12.83 14.88
CA VAL A 17 15.22 11.78 13.87
C VAL A 17 14.25 11.91 12.70
N LEU A 18 12.95 12.02 12.96
CA LEU A 18 11.94 12.12 11.90
C LEU A 18 12.05 13.42 11.10
N ALA A 19 12.36 14.54 11.75
CA ALA A 19 12.47 15.84 11.09
C ALA A 19 13.69 15.95 10.16
N THR A 20 14.76 15.21 10.43
CA THR A 20 16.02 15.28 9.65
C THR A 20 16.29 14.05 8.80
N LEU A 21 15.45 13.00 8.89
CA LEU A 21 15.59 11.79 8.08
C LEU A 21 15.54 12.16 6.59
N THR A 22 16.49 11.65 5.82
CA THR A 22 16.45 11.72 4.35
C THR A 22 16.07 10.36 3.78
N VAL A 23 15.01 10.32 2.98
CA VAL A 23 14.59 9.11 2.28
C VAL A 23 15.39 8.91 1.00
N ASN A 24 15.68 7.65 0.64
CA ASN A 24 16.28 7.31 -0.64
C ASN A 24 15.19 6.73 -1.56
N ALA A 25 14.52 7.63 -2.30
CA ALA A 25 13.39 7.27 -3.15
C ALA A 25 13.75 6.22 -4.21
N GLU A 26 14.93 6.33 -4.82
CA GLU A 26 15.41 5.37 -5.81
C GLU A 26 15.58 3.97 -5.20
N LYS A 27 16.26 3.86 -4.05
CA LYS A 27 16.40 2.56 -3.37
C LYS A 27 15.04 1.97 -2.99
N MET A 28 14.11 2.78 -2.49
CA MET A 28 12.75 2.33 -2.17
C MET A 28 12.03 1.80 -3.42
N LYS A 29 12.15 2.50 -4.55
CA LYS A 29 11.54 2.09 -5.83
C LYS A 29 12.17 0.81 -6.38
N THR A 30 13.50 0.68 -6.31
CA THR A 30 14.21 -0.52 -6.77
C THR A 30 13.99 -1.74 -5.89
N ALA A 31 13.52 -1.55 -4.66
CA ALA A 31 13.18 -2.63 -3.74
C ALA A 31 11.79 -3.24 -4.02
N LEU A 32 11.01 -2.64 -4.94
CA LEU A 32 9.72 -3.18 -5.36
C LEU A 32 9.92 -4.42 -6.22
N ASP A 33 9.30 -5.52 -5.81
CA ASP A 33 9.42 -6.81 -6.47
C ASP A 33 8.09 -7.16 -7.18
N PRO A 34 8.11 -7.64 -8.45
CA PRO A 34 6.90 -7.98 -9.18
C PRO A 34 6.02 -9.04 -8.50
N PHE A 35 6.58 -9.92 -7.66
CA PHE A 35 5.81 -10.88 -6.87
C PHE A 35 4.92 -10.20 -5.82
N MET A 36 5.22 -8.96 -5.43
CA MET A 36 4.34 -8.17 -4.56
C MET A 36 2.98 -7.87 -5.21
N LEU A 37 2.88 -7.97 -6.54
CA LEU A 37 1.64 -7.74 -7.31
C LEU A 37 0.82 -9.01 -7.57
N ALA A 38 1.28 -10.19 -7.15
CA ALA A 38 0.56 -11.46 -7.39
C ALA A 38 -0.88 -11.44 -6.81
N THR A 39 -1.08 -10.81 -5.66
CA THR A 39 -2.42 -10.64 -5.08
C THR A 39 -3.29 -9.70 -5.92
N ASN A 40 -2.72 -8.73 -6.63
CA ASN A 40 -3.49 -7.87 -7.53
C ASN A 40 -4.04 -8.65 -8.73
N VAL A 41 -3.34 -9.69 -9.20
CA VAL A 41 -3.85 -10.61 -10.25
C VAL A 41 -5.06 -11.39 -9.73
N THR A 42 -5.01 -11.83 -8.48
CA THR A 42 -6.14 -12.47 -7.80
C THR A 42 -7.32 -11.50 -7.68
N ASP A 43 -7.06 -10.28 -7.21
CA ASP A 43 -8.07 -9.23 -7.03
C ASP A 43 -8.77 -8.86 -8.35
N TYR A 44 -8.04 -8.87 -9.47
CA TYR A 44 -8.59 -8.61 -10.80
C TYR A 44 -9.71 -9.58 -11.16
N LEU A 45 -9.46 -10.89 -11.05
CA LEU A 45 -10.47 -11.90 -11.38
C LEU A 45 -11.65 -11.87 -10.39
N VAL A 46 -11.38 -11.59 -9.11
CA VAL A 46 -12.44 -11.43 -8.09
C VAL A 46 -13.35 -10.25 -8.44
N ARG A 47 -12.79 -9.13 -8.89
CA ARG A 47 -13.58 -7.97 -9.35
C ARG A 47 -14.43 -8.27 -10.58
N LYS A 48 -14.02 -9.25 -11.41
CA LYS A 48 -14.81 -9.80 -12.53
C LYS A 48 -15.82 -10.88 -12.12
N GLY A 49 -15.96 -11.15 -10.83
CA GLY A 49 -16.96 -12.08 -10.29
C GLY A 49 -16.47 -13.52 -10.12
N VAL A 50 -15.19 -13.80 -10.37
CA VAL A 50 -14.63 -15.14 -10.14
C VAL A 50 -14.45 -15.38 -8.63
N PRO A 51 -14.88 -16.53 -8.07
CA PRO A 51 -14.72 -16.81 -6.64
C PRO A 51 -13.25 -16.79 -6.20
N PHE A 52 -12.97 -16.16 -5.06
CA PHE A 52 -11.60 -16.01 -4.54
C PHE A 52 -10.81 -17.33 -4.45
N ARG A 53 -11.46 -18.43 -4.05
CA ARG A 53 -10.82 -19.75 -3.97
C ARG A 53 -10.22 -20.16 -5.32
N GLU A 54 -10.91 -19.87 -6.40
CA GLU A 54 -10.48 -20.20 -7.76
C GLU A 54 -9.33 -19.29 -8.21
N THR A 55 -9.47 -17.98 -8.01
CA THR A 55 -8.47 -16.98 -8.42
C THR A 55 -7.15 -17.13 -7.68
N HIS A 56 -7.18 -17.53 -6.39
CA HIS A 56 -5.99 -17.71 -5.58
C HIS A 56 -5.11 -18.89 -6.03
N HIS A 57 -5.68 -19.87 -6.76
CA HIS A 57 -4.90 -20.95 -7.37
C HIS A 57 -4.21 -20.52 -8.69
N ILE A 58 -4.63 -19.39 -9.26
CA ILE A 58 -4.14 -18.84 -10.54
C ILE A 58 -3.13 -17.70 -10.29
N GLY A 59 -3.37 -16.89 -9.26
CA GLY A 59 -2.65 -15.64 -8.95
C GLY A 59 -1.12 -15.69 -8.78
N PRO A 60 -0.47 -16.79 -8.35
CA PRO A 60 0.99 -16.82 -8.19
C PRO A 60 1.80 -16.74 -9.50
N MET A 61 1.17 -16.84 -10.67
CA MET A 61 1.84 -17.09 -11.95
C MET A 61 2.01 -15.82 -12.82
N CYS A 62 2.62 -14.77 -12.27
CA CYS A 62 2.83 -13.43 -12.88
C CYS A 62 3.42 -13.37 -14.31
N GLY A 63 3.88 -14.48 -14.90
CA GLY A 63 4.60 -14.47 -16.18
C GLY A 63 3.86 -14.96 -17.43
N GLN A 64 2.73 -15.68 -17.31
CA GLN A 64 2.10 -16.36 -18.46
C GLN A 64 0.58 -16.21 -18.52
N ILE A 65 0.10 -15.02 -18.19
CA ILE A 65 -1.31 -14.71 -17.87
C ILE A 65 -2.32 -15.25 -18.89
N LYS A 66 -2.20 -14.91 -20.18
CA LYS A 66 -3.16 -15.38 -21.22
C LYS A 66 -3.03 -16.87 -21.57
N ALA A 67 -1.89 -17.49 -21.28
CA ALA A 67 -1.72 -18.94 -21.46
C ALA A 67 -2.29 -19.74 -20.29
N ILE A 68 -2.59 -19.07 -19.16
CA ILE A 68 -3.05 -19.68 -17.92
C ILE A 68 -4.59 -19.64 -17.82
N ASP A 69 -5.24 -18.55 -18.23
CA ASP A 69 -6.69 -18.42 -18.13
C ASP A 69 -7.27 -17.48 -19.21
N GLU A 70 -8.36 -17.90 -19.85
CA GLU A 70 -9.03 -17.13 -20.91
C GLU A 70 -9.75 -15.88 -20.41
N ARG A 71 -10.00 -15.77 -19.10
CA ARG A 71 -10.70 -14.62 -18.48
C ARG A 71 -9.81 -13.39 -18.33
N PHE A 72 -8.53 -13.49 -18.64
CA PHE A 72 -7.62 -12.36 -18.66
C PHE A 72 -7.74 -11.57 -19.97
N GLU A 73 -8.15 -10.32 -19.85
CA GLU A 73 -8.27 -9.39 -20.97
C GLU A 73 -7.01 -8.51 -21.09
N GLU A 74 -7.01 -7.52 -21.97
CA GLU A 74 -5.86 -6.63 -22.21
C GLU A 74 -5.56 -5.70 -21.02
N ASP A 75 -6.60 -5.35 -20.25
CA ASP A 75 -6.53 -4.50 -19.05
C ASP A 75 -5.76 -5.14 -17.88
N ILE A 76 -5.45 -6.45 -17.94
CA ILE A 76 -4.62 -7.11 -16.93
C ILE A 76 -3.20 -6.53 -16.87
N ALA A 77 -2.73 -5.88 -17.94
CA ALA A 77 -1.43 -5.21 -17.93
C ALA A 77 -1.34 -4.13 -16.83
N ASP A 78 -2.46 -3.47 -16.51
CA ASP A 78 -2.52 -2.42 -15.49
C ASP A 78 -2.30 -2.95 -14.06
N VAL A 79 -2.46 -4.27 -13.86
CA VAL A 79 -2.17 -4.95 -12.60
C VAL A 79 -0.68 -4.96 -12.26
N PHE A 80 0.19 -4.88 -13.28
CA PHE A 80 1.66 -4.88 -13.11
C PHE A 80 2.23 -3.49 -12.85
N ASN A 81 1.39 -2.57 -12.39
CA ASN A 81 1.76 -1.21 -12.04
C ASN A 81 1.63 -0.98 -10.52
N TYR A 82 2.73 -0.59 -9.88
CA TYR A 82 2.76 -0.40 -8.42
C TYR A 82 1.90 0.78 -7.98
N GLU A 83 1.85 1.86 -8.75
CA GLU A 83 0.99 3.01 -8.48
C GLU A 83 -0.49 2.62 -8.52
N THR A 84 -0.93 1.88 -9.56
CA THR A 84 -2.30 1.34 -9.64
C THR A 84 -2.61 0.41 -8.45
N SER A 85 -1.65 -0.42 -8.04
CA SER A 85 -1.83 -1.30 -6.88
C SER A 85 -2.11 -0.51 -5.60
N VAL A 86 -1.33 0.55 -5.33
CA VAL A 86 -1.53 1.42 -4.16
C VAL A 86 -2.85 2.19 -4.25
N GLU A 87 -3.18 2.75 -5.41
CA GLU A 87 -4.42 3.51 -5.61
C GLU A 87 -5.68 2.65 -5.47
N SER A 88 -5.58 1.35 -5.77
CA SER A 88 -6.70 0.41 -5.58
C SER A 88 -7.10 0.21 -4.10
N ARG A 89 -6.21 0.57 -3.15
CA ARG A 89 -6.45 0.48 -1.70
C ARG A 89 -7.12 1.75 -1.18
N SER A 90 -8.32 2.02 -1.71
CA SER A 90 -9.10 3.25 -1.47
C SER A 90 -10.18 3.14 -0.38
N ALA A 91 -10.29 1.99 0.28
CA ALA A 91 -11.12 1.88 1.49
C ALA A 91 -10.57 2.78 2.61
N LYS A 92 -11.43 3.20 3.55
CA LYS A 92 -11.02 4.04 4.69
C LYS A 92 -9.83 3.42 5.44
N GLY A 93 -8.78 4.21 5.65
CA GLY A 93 -7.52 3.76 6.26
C GLY A 93 -6.56 3.06 5.29
N GLY A 94 -6.89 2.97 4.01
CA GLY A 94 -6.03 2.40 2.97
C GLY A 94 -4.86 3.31 2.57
N THR A 95 -4.04 2.83 1.65
CA THR A 95 -2.79 3.47 1.23
C THR A 95 -2.91 4.30 -0.05
N SER A 96 -4.09 4.39 -0.68
CA SER A 96 -4.30 5.28 -1.82
C SER A 96 -3.97 6.73 -1.44
N LYS A 97 -3.55 7.54 -2.42
CA LYS A 97 -3.25 8.95 -2.16
C LYS A 97 -4.43 9.69 -1.53
N ALA A 98 -5.64 9.44 -2.00
CA ALA A 98 -6.86 10.06 -1.47
C ALA A 98 -7.06 9.75 0.02
N THR A 99 -6.93 8.48 0.41
CA THR A 99 -7.12 8.04 1.81
C THR A 99 -5.98 8.48 2.72
N VAL A 100 -4.75 8.60 2.21
CA VAL A 100 -3.62 9.15 2.98
C VAL A 100 -3.82 10.64 3.24
N LEU A 101 -4.30 11.40 2.25
CA LEU A 101 -4.62 12.82 2.44
C LEU A 101 -5.77 13.02 3.42
N GLU A 102 -6.80 12.18 3.38
CA GLU A 102 -7.87 12.17 4.37
C GLU A 102 -7.32 11.92 5.79
N GLN A 103 -6.44 10.93 5.96
CA GLN A 103 -5.81 10.62 7.24
C GLN A 103 -4.97 11.79 7.77
N ILE A 104 -4.21 12.46 6.92
CA ILE A 104 -3.44 13.66 7.29
C ILE A 104 -4.37 14.76 7.83
N GLU A 105 -5.50 14.99 7.18
CA GLU A 105 -6.46 16.01 7.59
C GLU A 105 -7.12 15.68 8.93
N VAL A 106 -7.52 14.42 9.12
CA VAL A 106 -8.05 13.91 10.41
C VAL A 106 -7.02 14.14 11.53
N LEU A 107 -5.76 13.74 11.32
CA LEU A 107 -4.71 13.90 12.33
C LEU A 107 -4.44 15.38 12.65
N ARG A 108 -4.49 16.26 11.65
CA ARG A 108 -4.34 17.72 11.87
C ARG A 108 -5.45 18.28 12.75
N LYS A 109 -6.70 17.90 12.50
CA LYS A 109 -7.85 18.30 13.34
C LYS A 109 -7.75 17.76 14.76
N MET A 110 -7.31 16.50 14.92
CA MET A 110 -7.06 15.91 16.24
C MET A 110 -6.03 16.71 17.04
N LEU A 111 -4.91 17.06 16.40
CA LEU A 111 -3.84 17.84 17.05
C LEU A 111 -4.26 19.28 17.34
N ALA A 112 -5.12 19.87 16.52
CA ALA A 112 -5.68 21.20 16.74
C ALA A 112 -6.81 21.22 17.79
N GLY A 113 -7.28 20.06 18.26
CA GLY A 113 -8.44 19.95 19.15
C GLY A 113 -9.77 20.34 18.48
N THR A 114 -9.84 20.24 17.15
CA THR A 114 -11.00 20.63 16.32
C THR A 114 -11.69 19.44 15.67
N LEU A 115 -11.46 18.24 16.20
CA LEU A 115 -12.14 17.01 15.77
C LEU A 115 -13.52 16.86 16.44
#